data_AF-A0A957R4Q4-F1
#
_entry.id   AF-A0A957R4Q4-F1
#
_cell.length_a   1.000
_cell.length_b   1.000
_cell.length_c   1.000
_cell.angle_alpha   90.00
_cell.angle_beta   90.00
_cell.angle_gamma   90.00
#
_symmetry.space_group_name_H-M   'P 1'
#
loop_
_entity.id
_entity.type
_entity.pdbx_description
1 polymer ?
#
loop_
_entity_poly.entity_id
_entity_poly.type
_entity_poly.pdbx_seq_one_letter_code
_entity_poly.pdbx_strand_id
1 'polypeptide(L)' 'MDFYKWLLKQLDRKDMIGRFARNFQDVSEKRLTKKHGRRRKVDTHKRWADIITRRNHRYVPVFNEAWQEFQQDMEAATS' A
#
# COMPACT_ATOMS: atom_id res chain seq x y z
N MET A 1 11.49 -0.13 4.88
CA MET A 1 10.85 0.61 3.75
C MET A 1 9.33 0.69 4.02
N ASP A 2 8.62 1.71 3.51
CA ASP A 2 7.14 1.84 3.69
C ASP A 2 6.42 1.33 2.44
N PHE A 3 5.22 0.75 2.60
CA PHE A 3 4.42 0.23 1.48
C PHE A 3 4.13 1.29 0.41
N TYR A 4 3.87 2.55 0.78
CA TYR A 4 3.67 3.62 -0.21
C TYR A 4 4.92 3.85 -1.05
N LYS A 5 6.09 3.91 -0.42
CA LYS A 5 7.37 4.09 -1.11
C LYS A 5 7.71 2.88 -1.98
N TRP A 6 7.34 1.68 -1.54
CA TRP A 6 7.45 0.48 -2.35
C TRP A 6 6.51 0.54 -3.56
N LEU A 7 5.25 0.93 -3.36
CA LEU A 7 4.24 1.01 -4.40
C LEU A 7 4.62 2.01 -5.52
N LEU A 8 5.23 3.14 -5.16
CA LEU A 8 5.72 4.11 -6.15
C LEU A 8 6.81 3.54 -7.07
N LYS A 9 7.58 2.53 -6.63
CA LYS A 9 8.56 1.84 -7.49
C LYS A 9 7.91 0.89 -8.47
N GLN A 10 6.65 0.53 -8.26
CA GLN A 10 5.89 -0.39 -9.12
C GLN A 10 5.17 0.32 -10.27
N LEU A 11 5.31 1.65 -10.42
CA LEU A 11 4.57 2.44 -11.41
C LEU A 11 4.85 2.04 -12.87
N ASP A 12 5.99 1.44 -13.14
CA ASP A 12 6.37 0.98 -14.49
C ASP A 12 5.89 -0.44 -14.80
N ARG A 13 5.34 -1.18 -13.82
CA ARG A 13 4.84 -2.54 -14.06
C ARG A 13 3.65 -2.54 -15.02
N LYS A 14 3.61 -3.52 -15.91
CA LYS A 14 2.54 -3.72 -16.90
C LYS A 14 1.40 -4.62 -16.39
N ASP A 15 1.54 -5.19 -15.21
CA ASP A 15 0.57 -6.07 -14.58
C ASP A 15 -0.46 -5.30 -13.73
N MET A 16 -1.29 -6.08 -13.01
CA MET A 16 -2.32 -5.55 -12.13
C MET A 16 -1.74 -4.75 -10.95
N ILE A 17 -0.55 -5.08 -10.46
CA ILE A 17 0.12 -4.35 -9.39
C ILE A 17 0.59 -2.99 -9.89
N GLY A 18 1.16 -2.90 -11.10
CA GLY A 18 1.50 -1.63 -11.71
C GLY A 18 0.27 -0.76 -12.01
N ARG A 19 -0.84 -1.39 -12.45
CA ARG A 19 -2.13 -0.69 -12.61
C ARG A 19 -2.66 -0.19 -11.26
N PHE A 20 -2.52 -0.99 -10.21
CA PHE A 20 -2.87 -0.59 -8.85
C PHE A 20 -2.02 0.59 -8.38
N ALA A 21 -0.69 0.52 -8.56
CA ALA A 21 0.22 1.61 -8.22
C ALA A 21 -0.18 2.94 -8.88
N ARG A 22 -0.46 2.93 -10.19
CA ARG A 22 -0.90 4.14 -10.92
C ARG A 22 -2.25 4.69 -10.45
N ASN A 23 -3.17 3.83 -10.04
CA ASN A 23 -4.49 4.24 -9.51
C ASN A 23 -4.43 4.79 -8.07
N PHE A 24 -3.38 4.46 -7.33
CA PHE A 24 -3.25 4.84 -5.92
C PHE A 24 -2.01 5.71 -5.63
N GLN A 25 -1.28 6.16 -6.66
CA GLN A 25 -0.10 7.04 -6.52
C GLN A 25 -0.41 8.38 -5.84
N ASP A 26 -1.65 8.87 -6.01
CA ASP A 26 -2.17 10.11 -5.43
C ASP A 26 -2.54 9.95 -3.94
N VAL A 27 -2.51 8.74 -3.40
CA VAL A 27 -2.65 8.49 -1.96
C VAL A 27 -1.39 9.01 -1.27
N SER A 28 -1.40 10.29 -0.93
CA SER A 28 -0.26 10.91 -0.24
C SER A 28 0.02 10.21 1.10
N GLU A 29 1.29 10.14 1.48
CA GLU A 29 1.74 9.74 2.82
C GLU A 29 1.00 10.51 3.94
N LYS A 30 0.57 11.75 3.69
CA LYS A 30 -0.28 12.54 4.60
C LYS A 30 -1.66 11.92 4.89
N ARG A 31 -2.29 11.25 3.90
CA ARG A 31 -3.54 10.50 4.12
C ARG A 31 -3.29 9.23 4.93
N LEU A 32 -2.12 8.61 4.74
CA LEU A 32 -1.69 7.43 5.48
C LEU A 32 -1.18 7.74 6.89
N THR A 33 -0.74 8.97 7.16
CA THR A 33 -0.18 9.41 8.44
C THR A 33 -1.12 10.30 9.25
N LYS A 34 -2.31 10.65 8.73
CA LYS A 34 -3.27 11.53 9.42
C LYS A 34 -3.52 10.99 10.83
N LYS A 35 -2.92 11.70 11.79
CA LYS A 35 -2.74 11.30 13.17
C LYS A 35 -4.08 11.50 13.89
N HIS A 36 -5.02 10.57 13.71
CA HIS A 36 -6.13 10.48 14.65
C HIS A 36 -5.50 10.24 16.03
N GLY A 37 -5.81 11.15 16.96
CA GLY A 37 -5.14 11.26 18.25
C GLY A 37 -5.05 9.93 18.99
N ARG A 38 -4.02 9.85 19.85
CA ARG A 38 -3.68 8.73 20.76
C ARG A 38 -3.22 7.43 20.11
N ARG A 39 -1.89 7.24 20.13
CA ARG A 39 -1.17 6.02 20.52
C ARG A 39 -1.87 4.67 20.25
N ARG A 40 -2.31 4.43 19.03
CA ARG A 40 -2.36 3.05 18.50
C ARG A 40 -1.43 3.05 17.31
N LYS A 41 -0.44 2.14 17.29
CA LYS A 41 0.26 1.75 16.07
C LYS A 41 -0.85 1.37 15.10
N VAL A 42 -1.27 2.31 14.26
CA VAL A 42 -2.31 2.00 13.28
C VAL A 42 -1.62 1.16 12.25
N ASP A 43 -2.03 -0.09 12.18
CA ASP A 43 -1.57 -1.06 11.19
C ASP A 43 -1.68 -0.44 9.80
N THR A 44 -0.53 -0.21 9.15
CA THR A 44 -0.44 0.40 7.83
C THR A 44 -1.28 -0.39 6.82
N HIS A 45 -1.34 -1.71 6.96
CA HIS A 45 -2.18 -2.58 6.14
C HIS A 45 -3.66 -2.21 6.27
N LYS A 46 -4.17 -2.03 7.50
CA LYS A 46 -5.58 -1.67 7.75
C LYS A 46 -5.95 -0.30 7.17
N ARG A 47 -5.03 0.68 7.21
CA ARG A 47 -5.26 1.99 6.58
C ARG A 47 -5.37 1.89 5.06
N TRP A 48 -4.48 1.13 4.45
CA TRP A 48 -4.55 0.89 3.01
C TRP A 48 -5.83 0.15 2.64
N ALA A 49 -6.18 -0.91 3.36
CA ALA A 49 -7.43 -1.64 3.15
C ALA A 49 -8.66 -0.74 3.22
N ASP A 50 -8.73 0.18 4.20
CA ASP A 50 -9.83 1.15 4.32
C ASP A 50 -9.87 2.12 3.13
N ILE A 51 -8.72 2.68 2.71
CA ILE A 51 -8.64 3.57 1.55
C ILE A 51 -9.08 2.86 0.26
N ILE A 52 -8.62 1.63 0.06
CA ILE A 52 -8.92 0.83 -1.12
C ILE A 52 -10.39 0.46 -1.15
N THR A 53 -10.94 0.00 -0.03
CA THR A 53 -12.36 -0.37 0.08
C THR A 53 -13.27 0.82 -0.21
N ARG A 54 -12.94 2.01 0.31
CA ARG A 54 -13.69 3.24 0.06
C ARG A 54 -13.60 3.74 -1.38
N ARG A 55 -12.44 3.56 -2.03
CA ARG A 55 -12.21 4.05 -3.39
C ARG A 55 -12.76 3.08 -4.43
N ASN A 56 -12.35 1.81 -4.33
CA ASN A 56 -12.81 0.73 -5.18
C ASN A 56 -12.38 -0.63 -4.60
N HIS A 57 -13.34 -1.33 -3.99
CA HIS A 57 -13.14 -2.65 -3.37
C HIS A 57 -12.63 -3.73 -4.34
N ARG A 58 -12.78 -3.56 -5.66
CA ARG A 58 -12.27 -4.51 -6.66
C ARG A 58 -10.74 -4.63 -6.67
N TYR A 59 -10.04 -3.66 -6.10
CA TYR A 59 -8.59 -3.69 -5.95
C TYR A 59 -8.10 -4.39 -4.68
N VAL A 60 -9.00 -4.87 -3.79
CA VAL A 60 -8.61 -5.60 -2.58
C VAL A 60 -7.77 -6.86 -2.88
N PRO A 61 -8.10 -7.70 -3.87
CA PRO A 61 -7.28 -8.87 -4.19
C PRO A 61 -5.86 -8.48 -4.65
N VAL A 62 -5.76 -7.49 -5.53
CA VAL A 62 -4.48 -6.98 -6.05
C VAL A 62 -3.66 -6.32 -4.94
N PHE A 63 -4.32 -5.68 -3.98
CA PHE A 63 -3.65 -5.12 -2.81
C PHE A 63 -3.07 -6.20 -1.90
N ASN A 64 -3.80 -7.28 -1.63
CA ASN A 64 -3.28 -8.37 -0.81
C ASN A 64 -2.05 -9.02 -1.47
N GLU A 65 -2.08 -9.20 -2.80
CA GLU A 65 -0.94 -9.70 -3.58
C GLU A 65 0.25 -8.73 -3.51
N ALA A 66 0.03 -7.45 -3.78
CA ALA A 66 1.06 -6.41 -3.66
C ALA A 66 1.63 -6.30 -2.24
N TRP A 67 0.81 -6.51 -1.21
CA TRP A 67 1.25 -6.48 0.18
C TRP A 67 2.13 -7.67 0.53
N GLN A 68 1.80 -8.86 0.02
CA GLN A 68 2.65 -10.05 0.20
C GLN A 68 4.01 -9.86 -0.47
N GLU A 69 4.06 -9.39 -1.72
CA GLU A 69 5.34 -9.08 -2.40
C GLU A 69 6.16 -8.04 -1.62
N PHE A 70 5.51 -6.99 -1.11
CA PHE A 70 6.18 -6.01 -0.25
C PHE A 70 6.79 -6.63 1.02
N GLN A 71 6.08 -7.56 1.66
CA GLN A 71 6.60 -8.24 2.85
C GLN A 71 7.80 -9.13 2.51
N GLN A 72 7.75 -9.83 1.38
CA GLN A 72 8.86 -10.64 0.88
C GLN A 72 10.10 -9.79 0.57
N ASP A 73 9.92 -8.66 -0.11
CA ASP A 73 10.99 -7.71 -0.39
C ASP A 73 11.59 -7.13 0.90
N MET A 74 10.76 -6.85 1.90
CA MET A 74 11.21 -6.37 3.20
C MET A 74 12.05 -7.43 3.91
N GLU A 75 11.61 -8.69 3.94
CA GLU A 75 12.33 -9.78 4.57
C GLU A 75 13.66 -10.09 3.86
N ALA A 76 13.65 -10.13 2.53
CA ALA A 76 14.84 -10.32 1.70
C ALA A 76 15.86 -9.18 1.85
N ALA A 77 15.42 -7.95 2.11
CA ALA A 77 16.30 -6.82 2.37
C ALA A 77 16.89 -6.81 3.80
N THR A 78 16.44 -7.70 4.69
CA THR A 78 16.95 -7.81 6.07
C THR A 78 17.76 -9.09 6.33
N SER A 79 17.85 -10.00 5.35
CA SER A 79 18.73 -11.17 5.36
C SER A 79 20.05 -10.87 4.65
#